data_AF-A0A5P6VP74-F1
#
_entry.id   AF-A0A5P6VP74-F1
#
_cell.length_a   1.000
_cell.length_b   1.000
_cell.length_c   1.000
_cell.angle_alpha   90.00
_cell.angle_beta   90.00
_cell.angle_gamma   90.00
#
_symmetry.space_group_name_H-M   'P 1'
#
loop_
_entity.id
_entity.type
_entity.pdbx_description
1 polymer ?
#
loop_
_entity_poly.entity_id
_entity_poly.type
_entity_poly.pdbx_seq_one_letter_code
_entity_poly.pdbx_strand_id
1 'polypeptide(L)'
;MRILTNISKAELDQLANQPTAKAMIEKVKTEGIYIPEGDSQGAAEFIAMRNQQKQDASLQISDEGMEALKKMSEENEKKVKEGNSQEEQIKEQIEKLRKELAEIKAKQAGSEKAKKALASKANAISQQISTLSMQLIQVQKASGDSNTL
;
A
#
# COMPACT_ATOMS: atom_id res chain seq x y z
N MET A 1 -1.40 -11.54 -33.49
CA MET A 1 -2.08 -11.16 -34.74
C MET A 1 -1.05 -10.45 -35.62
N ARG A 2 -0.63 -11.05 -36.74
CA ARG A 2 0.33 -10.41 -37.66
C ARG A 2 -0.48 -9.62 -38.68
N ILE A 3 -0.41 -8.30 -38.64
CA ILE A 3 -0.95 -7.45 -39.70
C ILE A 3 0.03 -7.57 -40.86
N LEU A 4 -0.39 -8.22 -41.95
CA LEU A 4 0.42 -8.40 -43.15
C LEU A 4 0.50 -7.06 -43.88
N THR A 5 1.61 -6.35 -43.72
CA THR A 5 1.94 -5.17 -44.54
C THR A 5 2.79 -5.62 -45.72
N ASN A 6 2.38 -5.24 -46.94
CA ASN A 6 3.02 -5.56 -48.25
C ASN A 6 2.74 -6.97 -48.79
N ILE A 7 1.46 -7.32 -48.97
CA ILE A 7 1.04 -8.53 -49.71
C ILE A 7 0.85 -8.18 -51.19
N SER A 8 1.41 -9.00 -52.09
CA SER A 8 1.18 -8.82 -53.52
C SER A 8 -0.26 -9.20 -53.91
N LYS A 9 -0.76 -8.69 -55.05
CA LYS A 9 -2.12 -8.98 -55.52
C LYS A 9 -2.39 -10.48 -55.69
N ALA A 10 -1.38 -11.22 -56.15
CA ALA A 10 -1.45 -12.67 -56.30
C ALA A 10 -1.55 -13.41 -54.95
N GLU A 11 -0.82 -12.95 -53.94
CA GLU A 11 -0.91 -13.52 -52.58
C GLU A 11 -2.24 -13.17 -51.91
N LEU A 12 -2.77 -11.97 -52.16
CA LEU A 12 -4.12 -11.59 -51.72
C LEU A 12 -5.19 -12.50 -52.33
N ASP A 13 -5.09 -12.76 -53.64
CA ASP A 13 -6.01 -13.65 -54.35
C ASP A 13 -5.89 -15.10 -53.85
N GLN A 14 -4.68 -15.55 -53.50
CA GLN A 14 -4.48 -16.87 -52.91
C GLN A 14 -5.10 -16.98 -51.50
N LEU A 15 -4.96 -15.95 -50.66
CA LEU A 15 -5.57 -15.89 -49.34
C LEU A 15 -7.10 -15.83 -49.42
N ALA A 16 -7.65 -15.05 -50.34
CA ALA A 16 -9.08 -14.96 -50.58
C ALA A 16 -9.69 -16.26 -51.12
N ASN A 17 -8.89 -17.07 -51.84
CA ASN A 17 -9.33 -18.35 -52.38
C ASN A 17 -9.24 -19.53 -51.41
N GLN A 18 -8.76 -19.32 -50.18
CA GLN A 18 -8.73 -20.38 -49.17
C GLN A 18 -10.15 -20.84 -48.81
N PRO A 19 -10.38 -22.15 -48.57
CA PRO A 19 -11.70 -22.67 -48.24
C PRO A 19 -12.36 -21.97 -47.04
N THR A 20 -11.58 -21.63 -46.01
CA THR A 20 -12.05 -20.92 -44.81
C THR A 20 -12.45 -19.48 -45.12
N ALA A 21 -11.69 -18.78 -45.98
CA ALA A 21 -12.03 -17.43 -46.41
C ALA A 21 -13.31 -17.44 -47.26
N LYS A 22 -13.45 -18.42 -48.18
CA LYS A 22 -14.68 -18.60 -48.97
C LYS A 22 -15.90 -18.88 -48.09
N ALA A 23 -15.78 -19.77 -47.11
CA ALA A 23 -16.86 -20.06 -46.16
C ALA A 23 -17.23 -18.84 -45.30
N MET A 24 -16.26 -18.04 -44.86
CA MET A 24 -16.54 -16.77 -44.18
C MET A 24 -17.22 -15.75 -45.09
N ILE A 25 -16.74 -15.61 -46.34
CA ILE A 25 -17.34 -14.70 -47.32
C ILE A 25 -18.77 -15.15 -47.66
N GLU A 26 -19.00 -16.44 -47.85
CA GLU A 26 -20.32 -17.01 -48.12
C GLU A 26 -21.24 -16.82 -46.92
N LYS A 27 -20.77 -17.09 -45.71
CA LYS A 27 -21.52 -16.82 -44.48
C LYS A 27 -21.88 -15.35 -44.32
N VAL A 28 -20.94 -14.43 -44.60
CA VAL A 28 -21.22 -12.98 -44.59
C VAL A 28 -22.20 -12.59 -45.70
N LYS A 29 -22.19 -13.29 -46.83
CA LYS A 29 -23.15 -13.08 -47.93
C LYS A 29 -24.55 -13.63 -47.64
N THR A 30 -24.65 -14.74 -46.91
CA THR A 30 -25.92 -15.42 -46.62
C THR A 30 -26.57 -14.96 -45.32
N GLU A 31 -25.77 -14.70 -44.28
CA GLU A 31 -26.24 -14.30 -42.95
C GLU A 31 -26.04 -12.80 -42.66
N GLY A 32 -25.16 -12.13 -43.40
CA GLY A 32 -24.91 -10.69 -43.27
C GLY A 32 -25.66 -9.87 -44.31
N ILE A 33 -25.82 -8.57 -44.04
CA ILE A 33 -26.26 -7.61 -45.05
C ILE A 33 -25.08 -7.37 -45.99
N TYR A 34 -25.04 -8.11 -47.10
CA TYR A 34 -24.00 -7.96 -48.11
C TYR A 34 -24.31 -6.77 -49.02
N ILE A 35 -23.32 -5.88 -49.14
CA ILE A 35 -23.39 -4.70 -50.02
C ILE A 35 -22.35 -4.91 -51.13
N PRO A 36 -22.76 -4.99 -52.40
CA PRO A 36 -21.85 -5.16 -53.52
C PRO A 36 -20.81 -4.04 -53.62
N GLU A 37 -19.60 -4.36 -54.10
CA GLU A 37 -18.59 -3.33 -54.38
C GLU A 37 -19.10 -2.37 -55.46
N GLY A 38 -19.09 -1.07 -55.15
CA GLY A 38 -19.60 -0.01 -56.03
C GLY A 38 -21.05 0.42 -55.78
N ASP A 39 -21.78 -0.27 -54.90
CA ASP A 39 -23.15 0.12 -54.52
C ASP A 39 -23.13 1.19 -53.40
N SER A 40 -22.96 2.44 -53.80
CA SER A 40 -22.97 3.59 -52.88
C SER A 40 -24.32 3.83 -52.20
N GLN A 41 -25.42 3.40 -52.83
CA GLN A 41 -26.77 3.55 -52.25
C GLN A 41 -27.01 2.53 -51.14
N GLY A 42 -26.72 1.25 -51.39
CA GLY A 42 -26.82 0.20 -50.37
C GLY A 42 -25.92 0.48 -49.16
N ALA A 43 -24.71 1.01 -49.39
CA ALA A 43 -23.80 1.43 -48.32
C ALA A 43 -24.38 2.56 -47.45
N ALA A 44 -25.03 3.55 -48.06
CA ALA A 44 -25.66 4.67 -47.34
C ALA A 44 -26.86 4.20 -46.51
N GLU A 45 -27.70 3.34 -47.08
CA GLU A 45 -28.87 2.78 -46.40
C GLU A 45 -28.49 1.92 -45.19
N PHE A 46 -27.44 1.11 -45.31
CA PHE A 46 -26.92 0.32 -44.18
C PHE A 46 -26.40 1.20 -43.05
N ILE A 47 -25.67 2.28 -43.37
CA ILE A 47 -25.18 3.23 -42.36
C ILE A 47 -26.36 3.95 -41.68
N ALA A 48 -27.38 4.36 -42.44
CA ALA A 48 -28.59 4.97 -41.90
C ALA A 48 -29.33 4.00 -40.94
N MET A 49 -29.52 2.75 -41.35
CA MET A 49 -30.15 1.70 -40.52
C MET A 49 -29.37 1.46 -39.23
N ARG A 50 -28.04 1.38 -39.31
CA ARG A 50 -27.19 1.19 -38.13
C ARG A 50 -27.20 2.38 -37.19
N ASN A 51 -27.29 3.60 -37.74
CA ASN A 51 -27.38 4.82 -36.94
C ASN A 51 -28.74 4.94 -36.22
N GLN A 52 -29.83 4.51 -36.86
CA GLN A 52 -31.13 4.38 -36.21
C GLN A 52 -31.09 3.35 -35.07
N GLN A 53 -30.54 2.16 -35.29
CA GLN A 53 -30.38 1.16 -34.22
C GLN A 53 -29.55 1.66 -33.03
N LYS A 54 -28.53 2.49 -33.27
CA LYS A 54 -27.76 3.10 -32.18
C LYS A 54 -28.56 4.12 -31.38
N GLN A 55 -29.47 4.85 -32.02
CA GLN A 55 -30.38 5.76 -31.31
C GLN A 55 -31.41 4.98 -30.50
N ASP A 56 -31.95 3.87 -31.03
CA ASP A 56 -32.91 3.03 -30.32
C ASP A 56 -32.27 2.26 -29.14
N ALA A 57 -30.96 1.99 -29.21
CA ALA A 57 -30.20 1.34 -28.14
C ALA A 57 -29.54 2.34 -27.14
N SER A 58 -29.88 3.63 -27.22
CA SER A 58 -29.39 4.66 -26.30
C SER A 58 -30.04 4.49 -24.91
N LEU A 59 -29.40 3.72 -24.04
CA LEU A 59 -29.75 3.71 -22.62
C LEU A 59 -29.33 5.03 -21.97
N GLN A 60 -30.31 5.86 -21.63
CA GLN A 60 -30.11 7.08 -20.84
C GLN A 60 -30.27 6.74 -19.35
N ILE A 61 -29.36 7.25 -18.53
CA ILE A 61 -29.51 7.18 -17.07
C ILE A 61 -30.67 8.11 -16.69
N SER A 62 -31.62 7.63 -15.91
CA SER A 62 -32.74 8.47 -15.44
C SER A 62 -32.21 9.63 -14.61
N ASP A 63 -32.97 10.73 -14.55
CA ASP A 63 -32.64 11.88 -13.71
C ASP A 63 -32.44 11.47 -12.24
N GLU A 64 -33.23 10.51 -11.76
CA GLU A 64 -33.11 9.90 -10.43
C GLU A 64 -31.78 9.14 -10.26
N GLY A 65 -31.32 8.43 -11.29
CA GLY A 65 -30.03 7.75 -11.31
C GLY A 65 -28.87 8.74 -11.27
N MET A 66 -28.98 9.86 -11.98
CA MET A 66 -27.99 10.94 -11.94
C MET A 66 -27.95 11.65 -10.57
N GLU A 67 -29.10 11.90 -9.95
CA GLU A 67 -29.16 12.45 -8.60
C GLU A 67 -28.58 11.50 -7.55
N ALA A 68 -28.83 10.19 -7.66
CA ALA A 68 -28.25 9.19 -6.77
C ALA A 68 -26.72 9.17 -6.86
N LEU A 69 -26.16 9.22 -8.09
CA LEU A 69 -24.72 9.30 -8.31
C LEU A 69 -24.12 10.58 -7.71
N LYS A 70 -24.81 11.71 -7.85
CA LYS A 70 -24.37 12.99 -7.27
C LYS A 70 -24.33 12.92 -5.74
N LYS A 71 -25.39 12.40 -5.10
CA LYS A 71 -25.43 12.22 -3.65
C LYS A 71 -24.31 11.30 -3.14
N MET A 72 -24.07 10.19 -3.84
CA MET A 72 -22.96 9.29 -3.51
C MET A 72 -21.59 9.97 -3.61
N SER A 73 -21.39 10.80 -4.63
CA SER A 73 -20.16 11.57 -4.80
C SER A 73 -19.93 12.53 -3.63
N GLU A 74 -20.94 13.31 -3.26
CA GLU A 74 -20.87 14.26 -2.15
C GLU A 74 -20.62 13.57 -0.80
N GLU A 75 -21.23 12.41 -0.57
CA GLU A 75 -21.02 11.62 0.66
C GLU A 75 -19.61 11.03 0.72
N ASN A 76 -19.09 10.55 -0.41
CA ASN A 76 -17.71 10.06 -0.50
C ASN A 76 -16.69 11.18 -0.26
N GLU A 77 -16.90 12.38 -0.82
CA GLU A 77 -16.02 13.52 -0.55
C GLU A 77 -15.98 13.90 0.93
N LYS A 78 -17.13 13.85 1.63
CA LYS A 78 -17.18 14.08 3.09
C LYS A 78 -16.38 13.02 3.85
N LYS A 79 -16.59 11.74 3.54
CA LYS A 79 -15.85 10.63 4.17
C LYS A 79 -14.34 10.73 3.94
N VAL A 80 -13.91 11.14 2.75
CA VAL A 80 -12.48 11.35 2.44
C VAL A 80 -11.91 12.50 3.28
N LYS A 81 -12.61 13.63 3.40
CA LYS A 81 -12.17 14.75 4.23
C LYS A 81 -12.07 14.39 5.71
N GLU A 82 -13.06 13.67 6.22
CA GLU A 82 -13.06 13.16 7.60
C GLU A 82 -11.91 12.17 7.84
N GLY A 83 -11.69 11.24 6.91
CA GLY A 83 -10.59 10.28 6.96
C GLY A 83 -9.21 10.95 6.99
N ASN A 84 -9.00 11.97 6.15
CA ASN A 84 -7.74 12.72 6.12
C ASN A 84 -7.49 13.46 7.45
N SER A 85 -8.53 14.04 8.05
CA SER A 85 -8.44 14.71 9.35
C SER A 85 -8.07 13.74 10.49
N GLN A 86 -8.66 12.54 10.49
CA GLN A 86 -8.30 11.49 11.44
C GLN A 86 -6.86 11.00 11.25
N GLU A 87 -6.40 10.85 10.01
CA GLU A 87 -5.02 10.45 9.71
C GLU A 87 -4.01 11.46 10.26
N GLU A 88 -4.29 12.75 10.12
CA GLU A 88 -3.42 13.82 10.60
C GLU A 88 -3.33 13.83 12.13
N GLN A 89 -4.47 13.68 12.82
CA GLN A 89 -4.52 13.53 14.28
C GLN A 89 -3.74 12.31 14.79
N ILE A 90 -3.85 11.17 14.08
CA ILE A 90 -3.12 9.95 14.43
C ILE A 90 -1.61 10.16 14.26
N LYS A 91 -1.17 10.83 13.19
CA LYS A 91 0.25 11.14 12.97
C LYS A 91 0.82 12.01 14.10
N GLU A 92 0.09 13.03 14.52
CA GLU A 92 0.49 13.87 15.66
C GLU A 92 0.60 13.07 16.97
N GLN A 93 -0.37 12.20 17.26
CA GLN A 93 -0.33 11.34 18.45
C GLN A 93 0.86 10.36 18.41
N ILE A 94 1.15 9.77 17.24
CA ILE A 94 2.32 8.90 17.05
C ILE A 94 3.61 9.66 17.32
N GLU A 95 3.75 10.89 16.82
CA GLU A 95 4.95 11.70 17.05
C GLU A 95 5.12 12.05 18.54
N LYS A 96 4.03 12.42 19.21
CA LYS A 96 4.04 12.70 20.66
C LYS A 96 4.47 11.47 21.46
N LEU A 97 3.88 10.30 21.19
CA LEU A 97 4.25 9.04 21.86
C LEU A 97 5.71 8.65 21.59
N ARG A 98 6.25 8.91 20.40
CA ARG A 98 7.67 8.69 20.08
C ARG A 98 8.59 9.58 20.92
N LYS A 99 8.23 10.86 21.12
CA LYS A 99 8.98 11.78 21.99
C LYS A 99 8.95 11.33 23.45
N GLU A 100 7.76 10.99 23.97
CA GLU A 100 7.61 10.48 25.34
C GLU A 100 8.42 9.19 25.56
N LEU A 101 8.42 8.27 24.60
CA LEU A 101 9.21 7.04 24.67
C LEU A 101 10.72 7.32 24.69
N ALA A 102 11.20 8.29 23.90
CA ALA A 102 12.60 8.71 23.91
C ALA A 102 13.01 9.29 25.27
N GLU A 103 12.18 10.13 25.88
CA GLU A 103 12.42 10.68 27.21
C GLU A 103 12.46 9.59 28.29
N ILE A 104 11.53 8.63 28.24
CA ILE A 104 11.50 7.49 29.18
C ILE A 104 12.78 6.67 29.06
N LYS A 105 13.24 6.39 27.83
CA LYS A 105 14.51 5.67 27.60
C LYS A 105 15.71 6.43 28.16
N ALA A 106 15.77 7.74 27.96
CA ALA A 106 16.84 8.57 28.51
C ALA A 106 16.85 8.55 30.05
N LYS A 107 15.68 8.68 30.68
CA LYS A 107 15.54 8.60 32.14
C LYS A 107 15.94 7.22 32.68
N GLN A 108 15.55 6.14 32.01
CA GLN A 108 15.96 4.77 32.38
C GLN A 108 17.48 4.59 32.30
N ALA A 109 18.12 5.06 31.22
CA ALA A 109 19.56 4.99 31.08
C ALA A 109 20.30 5.78 32.19
N GLY A 110 19.78 6.95 32.57
CA GLY A 110 20.29 7.72 33.72
C GLY A 110 20.16 6.96 35.04
N SER A 111 18.99 6.36 35.29
CA SER A 111 18.73 5.55 36.49
C SER A 111 19.64 4.31 36.59
N GLU A 112 19.87 3.61 35.48
CA GLU A 112 20.79 2.46 35.44
C GLU A 112 22.24 2.87 35.72
N LYS A 113 22.69 4.01 35.20
CA LYS A 113 24.02 4.57 35.56
C LYS A 113 24.10 4.86 37.06
N ALA A 114 23.06 5.46 37.63
CA ALA A 114 23.01 5.75 39.07
C ALA A 114 23.05 4.46 39.91
N LYS A 115 22.29 3.42 39.52
CA LYS A 115 22.33 2.10 40.18
C LYS A 115 23.72 1.48 40.16
N LYS A 116 24.40 1.47 39.01
CA LYS A 116 25.77 0.94 38.90
C LYS A 116 26.75 1.71 39.79
N ALA A 117 26.64 3.04 39.83
CA ALA A 117 27.48 3.86 40.70
C ALA A 117 27.24 3.54 42.19
N LEU A 118 25.97 3.41 42.61
CA LEU A 118 25.64 3.02 43.99
C LEU A 118 26.14 1.62 44.34
N ALA A 119 25.97 0.64 43.46
CA ALA A 119 26.48 -0.71 43.66
C ALA A 119 28.01 -0.73 43.83
N SER A 120 28.74 0.05 43.04
CA SER A 120 30.20 0.17 43.17
C SER A 120 30.61 0.78 44.52
N LYS A 121 29.90 1.81 44.99
CA LYS A 121 30.14 2.43 46.30
C LYS A 121 29.85 1.46 47.45
N ALA A 122 28.76 0.71 47.38
CA ALA A 122 28.41 -0.30 48.38
C ALA A 122 29.49 -1.38 48.49
N ASN A 123 30.02 -1.85 47.36
CA ASN A 123 31.14 -2.81 47.34
C ASN A 123 32.40 -2.22 47.97
N ALA A 124 32.76 -0.97 47.64
CA ALA A 124 33.92 -0.30 48.22
C ALA A 124 33.80 -0.15 49.74
N ILE A 125 32.62 0.25 50.24
CA ILE A 125 32.34 0.34 51.68
C ILE A 125 32.45 -1.03 52.34
N SER A 126 31.91 -2.08 51.72
CA SER A 126 31.99 -3.45 52.25
C SER A 126 33.45 -3.93 52.39
N GLN A 127 34.29 -3.64 51.39
CA GLN A 127 35.72 -3.95 51.44
C GLN A 127 36.45 -3.16 52.54
N GLN A 128 36.11 -1.88 52.73
CA GLN A 128 36.66 -1.05 53.81
C GLN A 128 36.27 -1.59 55.18
N ILE A 129 35.00 -1.95 55.38
CA ILE A 129 34.52 -2.58 56.63
C ILE A 129 35.31 -3.84 56.92
N SER A 130 35.47 -4.73 55.93
CA SER A 130 36.25 -5.97 56.09
C SER A 130 37.70 -5.71 56.53
N THR A 131 38.35 -4.74 55.89
CA THR A 131 39.72 -4.33 56.23
C THR A 131 39.82 -3.80 57.65
N LEU A 132 38.92 -2.91 58.05
CA LEU A 132 38.88 -2.33 59.39
C LEU A 132 38.58 -3.39 60.46
N SER A 133 37.68 -4.33 60.17
CA SER A 133 37.40 -5.46 61.07
C SER A 133 38.64 -6.32 61.30
N MET A 134 39.44 -6.60 60.27
CA MET A 134 40.70 -7.31 60.41
C MET A 134 41.72 -6.54 61.27
N GLN A 135 41.88 -5.23 61.02
CA GLN A 135 42.77 -4.38 61.81
C GLN A 135 42.36 -4.35 63.29
N LEU A 136 41.06 -4.26 63.57
CA LEU A 136 40.55 -4.29 64.94
C LEU A 136 40.91 -5.61 65.66
N ILE A 137 40.74 -6.75 64.98
CA ILE A 137 41.12 -8.06 65.52
C ILE A 137 42.62 -8.12 65.84
N GLN A 138 43.47 -7.56 64.96
CA GLN A 138 44.92 -7.52 65.18
C GLN A 138 45.30 -6.66 66.40
N VAL A 139 44.68 -5.48 66.53
CA VAL A 139 44.89 -4.60 67.69
C VAL A 139 44.44 -5.29 68.98
N GLN A 140 43.28 -5.93 68.99
CA GLN A 140 42.77 -6.67 70.16
C GLN A 140 43.72 -7.80 70.60
N LYS A 141 44.30 -8.53 69.64
CA LYS A 141 45.31 -9.56 69.93
C LYS A 141 46.58 -8.96 70.57
N ALA A 142 47.13 -7.91 69.96
CA ALA A 142 48.34 -7.26 70.47
C ALA A 142 48.16 -6.67 71.89
N SER A 143 46.98 -6.11 72.19
CA SER A 143 46.65 -5.58 73.51
C SER A 143 46.43 -6.66 74.57
N GLY A 144 45.91 -7.83 74.18
CA GLY A 144 45.73 -8.97 75.09
C GLY A 144 47.04 -9.61 75.54
N ASP A 145 48.02 -9.68 74.64
CA ASP A 145 49.34 -10.25 74.92
C ASP A 145 50.22 -9.30 75.79
N SER A 146 49.93 -7.99 75.78
CA SER A 146 50.70 -6.98 76.51
C SER A 146 50.43 -6.93 78.02
N ASN A 147 49.49 -7.73 78.54
CA ASN A 147 49.08 -7.75 79.95
C ASN A 147 49.65 -8.95 80.74
N THR A 148 50.67 -9.63 80.20
CA THR A 148 51.31 -10.81 80.80
C THR A 148 52.84 -10.68 80.87
N LEU A 149 53.33 -9.64 81.54
CA LEU A 149 54.70 -9.51 82.06
C LEU A 149 54.63 -8.80 83.42
#